data_AF-A0AAW9SJ08-F1
#
_entry.id   AF-A0AAW9SJ08-F1
#
_cell.length_a   1.000
_cell.length_b   1.000
_cell.length_c   1.000
_cell.angle_alpha   90.00
_cell.angle_beta   90.00
_cell.angle_gamma   90.00
#
_symmetry.space_group_name_H-M   'P 1'
#
loop_
_entity.id
_entity.type
_entity.pdbx_description
1 polymer ?
#
loop_
_entity_poly.entity_id
_entity_poly.type
_entity_poly.pdbx_seq_one_letter_code
_entity_poly.pdbx_strand_id
1 'polypeptide(L)'
;MTDSPCPPLSDADWPEEIAALRDGFAGQLNVYRTMAHHPALLRAQAPLRQHVVKDSALGPIRSEVVILRTGVRLGSSYEWQQHVSRARKLGMSDTRIAAIRDMPVGAAGPGVKTGCSSAPSMPFWTCVACPPHRRQSWLPPSVAPPSST
;
A
#
# COMPACT_ATOMS: atom_id res chain seq x y z
N MET A 1 19.93 9.44 20.03
CA MET A 1 18.88 8.75 19.24
C MET A 1 18.15 7.85 20.22
N THR A 2 16.85 8.01 20.38
CA THR A 2 16.05 7.08 21.19
C THR A 2 15.96 5.76 20.44
N ASP A 3 16.39 4.67 21.08
CA ASP A 3 16.25 3.34 20.50
C ASP A 3 14.77 3.01 20.33
N SER A 4 14.38 2.68 19.09
CA SER A 4 13.02 2.22 18.80
C SER A 4 12.76 0.94 19.59
N PRO A 5 11.59 0.77 20.23
CA PRO A 5 11.24 -0.49 20.89
C PRO A 5 11.11 -1.67 19.92
N CYS A 6 11.01 -1.38 18.61
CA CYS A 6 11.00 -2.38 17.55
C CYS A 6 12.00 -1.94 16.46
N PRO A 7 13.29 -2.27 16.60
CA PRO A 7 14.29 -1.98 15.58
C PRO A 7 14.15 -2.98 14.41
N PRO A 8 14.58 -2.63 13.18
CA PRO A 8 14.62 -3.58 12.07
C PRO A 8 15.50 -4.78 12.41
N LEU A 9 14.99 -6.01 12.20
CA LEU A 9 15.78 -7.24 12.38
C LEU A 9 16.99 -7.30 11.45
N SER A 10 18.08 -7.90 11.94
CA SER A 10 19.23 -8.28 11.13
C SER A 10 18.93 -9.56 10.33
N ASP A 11 19.82 -9.93 9.41
CA ASP A 11 19.67 -11.20 8.67
C ASP A 11 19.88 -12.42 9.58
N ALA A 12 20.65 -12.28 10.67
CA ALA A 12 20.88 -13.35 11.64
C ALA A 12 19.66 -13.61 12.53
N ASP A 13 18.86 -12.58 12.79
CA ASP A 13 17.66 -12.63 13.64
C ASP A 13 16.38 -12.90 12.82
N TRP A 14 16.51 -13.19 11.52
CA TRP A 14 15.36 -13.38 10.64
C TRP A 14 14.59 -14.66 11.00
N PRO A 15 13.25 -14.60 11.21
CA PRO A 15 12.50 -15.78 11.63
C PRO A 15 12.42 -16.86 10.55
N GLU A 16 12.61 -18.12 10.94
CA GLU A 16 12.60 -19.27 10.04
C GLU A 16 11.24 -19.43 9.34
N GLU A 17 10.12 -19.10 9.99
CA GLU A 17 8.77 -19.27 9.41
C GLU A 17 8.47 -18.31 8.26
N ILE A 18 9.35 -17.34 8.01
CA ILE A 18 9.29 -16.40 6.88
C ILE A 18 10.63 -16.33 6.15
N ALA A 19 11.49 -17.35 6.25
CA ALA A 19 12.80 -17.40 5.60
C ALA A 19 12.72 -17.10 4.09
N ALA A 20 11.68 -17.59 3.41
CA ALA A 20 11.44 -17.36 1.99
C ALA A 20 11.25 -15.88 1.60
N LEU A 21 10.91 -15.00 2.56
CA LEU A 21 10.75 -13.56 2.32
C LEU A 21 12.04 -12.76 2.51
N ARG A 22 13.06 -13.34 3.16
CA ARG A 22 14.32 -12.65 3.53
C ARG A 22 15.03 -12.11 2.30
N ASP A 23 15.29 -12.97 1.32
CA ASP A 23 16.13 -12.60 0.16
C ASP A 23 15.35 -11.74 -0.87
N GLY A 24 14.07 -11.48 -0.61
CA GLY A 24 13.20 -10.63 -1.42
C GLY A 24 13.09 -9.19 -0.92
N PHE A 25 11.96 -8.55 -1.25
CA PHE A 25 11.72 -7.15 -0.87
C PHE A 25 11.67 -6.92 0.65
N ALA A 26 11.33 -7.96 1.43
CA ALA A 26 11.11 -7.83 2.86
C ALA A 26 12.43 -7.74 3.64
N GLY A 27 13.45 -8.53 3.29
CA GLY A 27 14.76 -8.38 3.90
C GLY A 27 15.54 -7.16 3.39
N GLN A 28 15.16 -6.52 2.28
CA GLN A 28 15.85 -5.34 1.78
C GLN A 28 15.40 -4.01 2.41
N LEU A 29 14.24 -3.97 3.08
CA LEU A 29 13.64 -2.72 3.55
C LEU A 29 13.35 -2.78 5.05
N ASN A 30 13.82 -1.75 5.77
CA ASN A 30 13.70 -1.66 7.23
C ASN A 30 12.27 -1.78 7.76
N VAL A 31 11.26 -1.29 7.03
CA VAL A 31 9.85 -1.42 7.44
C VAL A 31 9.42 -2.88 7.56
N TYR A 32 9.83 -3.75 6.64
CA TYR A 32 9.45 -5.17 6.68
C TYR A 32 10.34 -5.96 7.65
N ARG A 33 11.61 -5.58 7.81
CA ARG A 33 12.46 -6.08 8.90
C ARG A 33 11.90 -5.73 10.29
N THR A 34 11.19 -4.61 10.41
CA THR A 34 10.46 -4.25 11.65
C THR A 34 9.18 -5.08 11.79
N MET A 35 8.43 -5.28 10.70
CA MET A 35 7.25 -6.16 10.73
C MET A 35 7.59 -7.63 10.98
N ALA A 36 8.81 -8.07 10.65
CA ALA A 36 9.26 -9.46 10.82
C ALA A 36 9.32 -9.91 12.29
N HIS A 37 9.31 -8.99 13.26
CA HIS A 37 9.03 -9.30 14.67
C HIS A 37 7.68 -10.02 14.86
N HIS A 38 6.75 -9.88 13.92
CA HIS A 38 5.48 -10.58 13.87
C HIS A 38 5.30 -11.32 12.52
N PRO A 39 5.79 -12.56 12.38
CA PRO A 39 5.79 -13.29 11.11
C PRO A 39 4.42 -13.42 10.42
N ALA A 40 3.34 -13.57 11.19
CA ALA A 40 1.98 -13.61 10.67
C ALA A 40 1.55 -12.30 9.99
N LEU A 41 1.95 -11.15 10.57
CA LEU A 41 1.69 -9.83 9.99
C LEU A 41 2.43 -9.68 8.66
N LEU A 42 3.73 -10.00 8.62
CA LEU A 42 4.51 -9.85 7.39
C LEU A 42 4.00 -10.77 6.26
N ARG A 43 3.59 -12.01 6.58
CA ARG A 43 2.97 -12.92 5.60
C ARG A 43 1.70 -12.36 4.99
N ALA A 44 0.84 -11.73 5.79
CA ALA A 44 -0.39 -11.11 5.31
C ALA A 44 -0.10 -9.81 4.52
N GLN A 45 0.90 -9.04 4.93
CA GLN A 45 1.24 -7.76 4.31
C GLN A 45 1.91 -7.92 2.93
N ALA A 46 2.72 -8.96 2.74
CA ALA A 46 3.47 -9.18 1.50
C ALA A 46 2.59 -9.19 0.23
N PRO A 47 1.50 -9.98 0.13
CA PRO A 47 0.63 -9.98 -1.05
C PRO A 47 -0.15 -8.66 -1.21
N LEU A 48 -0.60 -8.05 -0.10
CA LEU A 48 -1.30 -6.77 -0.16
C LEU A 48 -0.40 -5.68 -0.75
N ARG A 49 0.82 -5.56 -0.23
CA ARG A 49 1.80 -4.61 -0.75
C ARG A 49 2.14 -4.90 -2.20
N GLN A 50 2.38 -6.15 -2.57
CA GLN A 50 2.65 -6.54 -3.96
C GLN A 50 1.54 -6.04 -4.90
N HIS A 51 0.27 -6.24 -4.53
CA HIS A 51 -0.86 -5.73 -5.29
C HIS A 51 -0.90 -4.20 -5.38
N VAL A 52 -0.86 -3.50 -4.24
CA VAL A 52 -0.99 -2.02 -4.21
C VAL A 52 0.15 -1.32 -4.93
N VAL A 53 1.37 -1.83 -4.77
CA VAL A 53 2.60 -1.15 -5.20
C VAL A 53 3.01 -1.54 -6.62
N LYS A 54 2.76 -2.78 -7.06
CA LYS A 54 3.21 -3.28 -8.37
C LYS A 54 2.07 -3.69 -9.29
N ASP A 55 1.10 -4.45 -8.80
CA ASP A 55 0.08 -5.09 -9.66
C ASP A 55 -1.25 -4.32 -9.72
N SER A 56 -1.25 -3.07 -9.27
CA SER A 56 -2.44 -2.23 -9.25
C SER A 56 -2.90 -1.85 -10.66
N ALA A 57 -4.21 -1.69 -10.85
CA ALA A 57 -4.80 -1.22 -12.11
C ALA A 57 -4.37 0.20 -12.51
N LEU A 58 -3.76 0.97 -11.59
CA LEU A 58 -3.23 2.31 -11.87
C LEU A 58 -1.97 2.27 -12.75
N GLY A 59 -1.26 1.14 -12.76
CA GLY A 59 0.07 1.02 -13.34
C GLY A 59 1.16 1.70 -12.49
N PRO A 60 2.45 1.46 -12.82
CA PRO A 60 3.57 1.76 -11.92
C PRO A 60 3.75 3.26 -11.65
N ILE A 61 3.59 4.11 -12.68
CA ILE A 61 3.79 5.57 -12.53
C ILE A 61 2.67 6.21 -11.71
N ARG A 62 1.40 5.86 -11.96
CA ARG A 62 0.28 6.47 -11.22
C ARG A 62 0.22 5.95 -9.79
N SER A 63 0.51 4.66 -9.56
CA SER A 63 0.65 4.10 -8.22
C SER A 63 1.70 4.89 -7.41
N GLU A 64 2.88 5.17 -7.99
CA GLU A 64 3.89 5.97 -7.31
C GLU A 64 3.45 7.40 -6.98
N VAL A 65 2.73 8.07 -7.88
CA VAL A 65 2.19 9.40 -7.59
C VAL A 65 1.26 9.36 -6.36
N VAL A 66 0.39 8.35 -6.27
CA VAL A 66 -0.52 8.18 -5.14
C VAL A 66 0.25 7.92 -3.85
N ILE A 67 1.27 7.05 -3.89
CA ILE A 67 2.06 6.73 -2.70
C ILE A 67 2.86 7.94 -2.22
N LEU A 68 3.54 8.65 -3.13
CA LEU A 68 4.27 9.89 -2.80
C LEU A 68 3.34 10.95 -2.19
N ARG A 69 2.16 11.17 -2.76
CA ARG A 69 1.17 12.10 -2.19
C ARG A 69 0.65 11.64 -0.82
N THR A 70 0.53 10.34 -0.61
CA THR A 70 0.16 9.78 0.69
C THR A 70 1.25 10.04 1.72
N GLY A 71 2.52 9.84 1.35
CA GLY A 71 3.67 10.16 2.20
C GLY A 71 3.71 11.64 2.62
N VAL A 72 3.45 12.55 1.69
CA VAL A 72 3.35 14.00 1.99
C VAL A 72 2.19 14.28 2.93
N ARG A 73 0.99 13.73 2.65
CA ARG A 73 -0.21 13.97 3.46
C ARG A 73 -0.08 13.44 4.89
N LEU A 74 0.66 12.35 5.09
CA LEU A 74 0.90 11.74 6.39
C LEU A 74 2.17 12.29 7.08
N GLY A 75 2.93 13.19 6.43
CA GLY A 75 4.19 13.70 6.97
C GLY A 75 5.29 12.64 7.11
N SER A 76 5.21 11.54 6.35
CA SER A 76 6.17 10.44 6.46
C SER A 76 7.39 10.68 5.56
N SER A 77 8.48 11.13 6.19
CA SER A 77 9.77 11.29 5.50
C SER A 77 10.34 9.96 5.01
N TYR A 78 10.11 8.87 5.74
CA TYR A 78 10.54 7.52 5.34
C TYR A 78 9.86 7.09 4.04
N GLU A 79 8.52 7.13 4.00
CA GLU A 79 7.74 6.75 2.81
C GLU A 79 8.12 7.62 1.61
N TRP A 80 8.26 8.93 1.83
CA TRP A 80 8.70 9.85 0.78
C TRP A 80 10.04 9.42 0.18
N GLN A 81 11.08 9.22 0.99
CA GLN A 81 12.41 8.93 0.46
C GLN A 81 12.49 7.56 -0.23
N GLN A 82 11.84 6.53 0.32
CA GLN A 82 11.76 5.20 -0.31
C GLN A 82 11.11 5.27 -1.68
N HIS A 83 10.01 6.02 -1.79
CA HIS A 83 9.25 6.13 -3.03
C HIS A 83 9.85 7.11 -4.03
N VAL A 84 10.61 8.12 -3.61
CA VAL A 84 11.42 8.95 -4.52
C VAL A 84 12.46 8.09 -5.26
N SER A 85 13.16 7.20 -4.54
CA SER A 85 14.11 6.26 -5.17
C SER A 85 13.43 5.36 -6.20
N ARG A 86 12.24 4.83 -5.87
CA ARG A 86 11.47 3.99 -6.82
C ARG A 86 10.93 4.80 -8.00
N ALA A 87 10.42 6.01 -7.78
CA ALA A 87 9.91 6.88 -8.85
C ALA A 87 10.99 7.23 -9.88
N ARG A 88 12.23 7.49 -9.43
CA ARG A 88 13.38 7.71 -10.32
C ARG A 88 13.70 6.47 -11.17
N LYS A 89 13.68 5.27 -10.57
CA LYS A 89 13.87 4.01 -11.31
C LYS A 89 12.80 3.76 -12.37
N LEU A 90 11.62 4.35 -12.21
CA LEU A 90 10.54 4.33 -13.20
C LEU A 90 10.63 5.48 -14.22
N GLY A 91 11.68 6.31 -14.18
CA GLY A 91 11.92 7.40 -15.14
C GLY A 91 11.23 8.72 -14.78
N MET A 92 10.74 8.89 -13.55
CA MET A 92 10.19 10.18 -13.11
C MET A 92 11.32 11.20 -12.88
N SER A 93 11.21 12.39 -13.47
CA SER A 93 12.17 13.48 -13.25
C SER A 93 12.05 14.08 -11.85
N ASP A 94 13.16 14.60 -11.33
CA ASP A 94 13.17 15.29 -10.03
C ASP A 94 12.23 16.51 -10.01
N THR A 95 12.09 17.22 -11.13
CA THR A 95 11.12 18.31 -11.27
C THR A 95 9.69 17.83 -11.04
N ARG A 96 9.31 16.68 -11.61
CA ARG A 96 7.97 16.10 -11.41
C ARG A 96 7.78 15.61 -9.97
N ILE A 97 8.80 15.01 -9.38
CA ILE A 97 8.80 14.58 -7.98
C ILE A 97 8.61 15.79 -7.05
N ALA A 98 9.33 16.87 -7.28
CA ALA A 98 9.17 18.12 -6.51
C ALA A 98 7.76 18.69 -6.65
N ALA A 99 7.21 18.74 -7.87
CA ALA A 99 5.83 19.20 -8.09
C ALA A 99 4.79 18.33 -7.36
N ILE A 100 5.02 17.03 -7.22
CA ILE A 100 4.15 16.14 -6.41
C ILE A 100 4.19 16.53 -4.93
N ARG A 101 5.35 16.92 -4.40
CA ARG A 101 5.48 17.38 -3.01
C ARG A 101 4.68 18.67 -2.79
N ASP A 102 4.88 19.62 -3.68
CA ASP A 102 4.43 21.00 -3.51
C ASP A 102 2.95 21.18 -3.93
N MET A 103 2.32 20.15 -4.49
CA MET A 103 0.90 20.16 -4.85
C MET A 103 0.01 20.45 -3.62
N PRO A 104 -0.92 21.41 -3.71
CA PRO A 104 -1.85 21.72 -2.63
C PRO A 104 -2.69 20.51 -2.23
N VAL A 105 -3.01 20.41 -0.95
CA VAL A 105 -3.94 19.40 -0.46
C VAL A 105 -5.33 19.72 -1.03
N GLY A 106 -5.90 18.81 -1.83
CA GLY A 106 -7.20 19.00 -2.49
C GLY A 106 -7.13 19.39 -3.98
N ALA A 107 -5.95 19.72 -4.51
CA ALA A 107 -5.76 19.91 -5.94
C ALA A 107 -5.59 18.55 -6.65
N ALA A 108 -6.42 18.28 -7.67
CA ALA A 108 -6.18 17.15 -8.57
C ALA A 108 -5.03 17.51 -9.53
N GLY A 109 -4.08 16.60 -9.74
CA GLY A 109 -2.94 16.83 -10.62
C GLY A 109 -3.35 17.14 -12.07
N PRO A 110 -2.51 17.86 -12.84
CA PRO A 110 -2.82 18.18 -14.23
C PRO A 110 -3.00 16.88 -15.03
N GLY A 111 -4.22 16.63 -15.50
CA GLY A 111 -4.61 15.43 -16.24
C GLY A 111 -5.76 14.61 -15.62
N VAL A 112 -6.16 14.88 -14.38
CA VAL A 112 -7.45 14.39 -13.87
C VAL A 112 -8.51 15.43 -14.24
N LYS A 113 -9.22 15.20 -15.35
CA LYS A 113 -10.49 15.91 -15.58
C LYS A 113 -11.46 15.41 -14.51
N THR A 114 -11.57 16.13 -13.39
CA THR A 114 -12.71 15.99 -12.48
C THR A 114 -13.94 16.53 -13.22
N GLY A 115 -14.54 15.68 -14.05
CA GLY A 115 -15.81 15.95 -14.72
C GLY A 115 -16.99 15.83 -13.76
N CYS A 116 -16.94 16.53 -12.63
CA CYS A 116 -18.06 16.62 -11.72
C CYS A 116 -17.97 17.94 -10.94
N SER A 117 -18.17 19.03 -11.67
CA SER A 117 -18.59 20.29 -11.04
C SER A 117 -20.11 20.26 -10.96
N SER A 118 -20.61 20.55 -9.76
CA SER A 118 -22.02 20.67 -9.34
C SER A 118 -22.86 19.39 -9.22
N ALA A 119 -22.93 18.87 -7.99
CA ALA A 119 -24.16 18.31 -7.45
C ALA A 119 -24.34 18.86 -6.02
N PRO A 120 -25.51 19.42 -5.66
CA PRO A 120 -25.79 19.85 -4.31
C PRO A 120 -25.96 18.62 -3.42
N SER A 121 -25.67 18.80 -2.13
CA SER A 121 -25.77 17.84 -1.04
C SER A 121 -26.88 16.79 -1.22
N MET A 122 -26.48 15.51 -1.36
CA MET A 122 -27.36 14.37 -1.10
C MET A 122 -26.63 13.36 -0.20
N PRO A 123 -27.37 12.66 0.68
CA PRO A 123 -26.79 11.84 1.72
C PRO A 123 -26.04 10.63 1.17
N PHE A 124 -24.94 10.32 1.85
CA PHE A 124 -24.14 9.12 1.75
C PHE A 124 -25.05 7.89 1.51
N TRP A 125 -24.74 7.09 0.48
CA TRP A 125 -25.45 5.89 0.04
C TRP A 125 -26.58 6.09 -0.97
N THR A 126 -26.23 6.36 -2.23
CA THR A 126 -26.64 5.53 -3.38
C THR A 126 -25.94 6.05 -4.64
N CYS A 127 -25.03 5.26 -5.20
CA CYS A 127 -24.57 5.45 -6.58
C CYS A 127 -25.07 4.26 -7.38
N VAL A 128 -26.16 4.48 -8.11
CA VAL A 128 -26.72 3.56 -9.12
C VAL A 128 -25.87 3.70 -10.37
N ALA A 129 -24.80 2.90 -10.48
CA ALA A 129 -24.13 2.55 -11.74
C ALA A 129 -22.99 1.56 -11.48
N CYS A 130 -23.32 0.29 -11.20
CA CYS A 130 -22.35 -0.80 -11.28
C CYS A 130 -23.06 -2.03 -11.89
N PRO A 131 -22.57 -2.61 -13.00
CA PRO A 131 -23.17 -3.81 -13.58
C PRO A 131 -22.96 -5.03 -12.66
N PRO A 132 -23.83 -6.05 -12.72
CA PRO A 132 -23.91 -7.09 -11.69
C PRO A 132 -22.78 -8.12 -11.84
N HIS A 133 -21.62 -7.86 -11.21
CA HIS A 133 -20.63 -8.90 -10.99
C HIS A 133 -20.88 -9.62 -9.66
N ARG A 134 -21.47 -10.82 -9.79
CA ARG A 134 -21.26 -12.04 -9.00
C ARG A 134 -20.66 -11.80 -7.60
N ARG A 135 -21.51 -11.80 -6.57
CA ARG A 135 -21.09 -11.89 -5.16
C ARG A 135 -20.24 -13.14 -4.98
N GLN A 136 -18.93 -12.98 -4.81
CA GLN A 136 -18.11 -14.03 -4.21
C GLN A 136 -18.20 -13.84 -2.70
N SER A 137 -18.93 -14.74 -2.04
CA SER A 137 -19.04 -14.82 -0.59
C SER A 137 -17.70 -15.23 0.01
N TRP A 138 -17.04 -14.32 0.71
CA TRP A 138 -15.86 -14.62 1.56
C TRP A 138 -16.31 -15.13 2.94
N LEU A 139 -17.12 -16.19 2.96
CA LEU A 139 -17.42 -16.92 4.19
C LEU A 139 -16.73 -18.29 4.08
N PRO A 140 -15.89 -18.69 5.04
CA PRO A 140 -15.37 -20.06 5.06
C PRO A 140 -16.53 -21.05 5.27
N PRO A 141 -16.43 -22.29 4.76
CA PRO A 141 -17.46 -23.30 4.97
C PRO A 141 -17.58 -23.62 6.47
N SER A 142 -18.82 -23.69 6.96
CA SER A 142 -19.12 -24.10 8.34
C SER A 142 -18.68 -25.54 8.56
N VAL A 143 -17.82 -25.77 9.56
CA VAL A 143 -17.47 -27.12 10.01
C VAL A 143 -18.66 -27.67 10.81
N ALA A 144 -19.22 -28.79 10.37
CA ALA A 144 -20.25 -29.51 11.13
C ALA A 144 -19.61 -30.23 12.33
N PRO A 145 -20.28 -30.29 13.50
CA PRO A 145 -19.78 -31.05 14.64
C PRO A 145 -19.84 -32.56 14.37
N PRO A 146 -18.96 -33.38 14.98
CA PRO A 146 -18.94 -34.82 14.77
C PRO A 146 -20.18 -35.49 15.38
N SER A 147 -20.78 -36.41 14.63
CA SER A 147 -21.85 -37.28 15.11
C SER A 147 -21.31 -38.23 16.17
N SER A 148 -21.97 -38.28 17.33
CA SER A 148 -21.68 -39.25 18.38
C SER A 148 -22.08 -40.66 17.93
N THR A 149 -21.19 -41.63 18.06
CA THR A 149 -21.51 -43.05 18.20
C THR A 149 -20.53 -43.67 19.18
#